data_AF-A0AAJ6EVX8-F1
#
_entry.id   AF-A0AAJ6EVX8-F1
#
_cell.length_a   1.000
_cell.length_b   1.000
_cell.length_c   1.000
_cell.angle_alpha   90.00
_cell.angle_beta   90.00
_cell.angle_gamma   90.00
#
_symmetry.space_group_name_H-M   'P 1'
#
loop_
_entity.id
_entity.type
_entity.pdbx_description
1 polymer ?
#
loop_
_entity_poly.entity_id
_entity_poly.type
_entity_poly.pdbx_seq_one_letter_code
_entity_poly.pdbx_strand_id
1 'polypeptide(L)' 'MRTVILSVETQSDVMRRILASAHGQRKAGDDRISFESVSDRWRVLAPKRMEIVRVMTGTGPLTIREVARRVDRDFKGVPL' A
#
# COMPACT_ATOMS: atom_id res chain seq x y z
N MET A 1 12.57 -1.55 9.12
CA MET A 1 11.61 -0.96 8.16
C MET A 1 10.62 -2.04 7.74
N ARG A 2 9.32 -1.72 7.72
CA ARG A 2 8.29 -2.62 7.20
C ARG A 2 7.92 -2.17 5.80
N THR A 3 8.08 -3.03 4.80
CA THR A 3 7.78 -2.73 3.39
C THR A 3 6.46 -3.37 3.04
N VAL A 4 5.47 -2.56 2.65
CA VAL A 4 4.20 -3.06 2.12
C VAL A 4 4.29 -3.09 0.60
N ILE A 5 4.02 -4.26 0.01
CA ILE A 5 3.97 -4.45 -1.44
C ILE A 5 2.53 -4.23 -1.91
N LEU A 6 2.35 -3.48 -3.00
CA LEU A 6 1.07 -3.38 -3.70
C LEU A 6 1.15 -4.23 -4.96
N SER A 7 0.32 -5.26 -5.08
CA SER A 7 0.37 -6.20 -6.22
C SER A 7 -0.96 -6.34 -6.92
N VAL A 8 -0.90 -6.65 -8.22
CA VAL A 8 -2.05 -7.12 -8.98
C VAL A 8 -1.88 -8.62 -9.19
N GLU A 9 -2.87 -9.42 -8.78
CA GLU A 9 -2.80 -10.88 -8.84
C GLU A 9 -4.17 -11.53 -8.78
N THR A 10 -4.25 -12.79 -9.19
CA THR A 10 -5.49 -13.55 -9.11
C THR A 10 -5.75 -14.09 -7.70
N GLN A 11 -6.99 -14.46 -7.40
CA GLN A 11 -7.33 -15.15 -6.14
C GLN A 11 -6.50 -16.42 -5.94
N SER A 12 -6.25 -17.19 -7.00
CA SER A 12 -5.44 -18.41 -6.93
C SER A 12 -3.98 -18.12 -6.56
N ASP A 13 -3.42 -17.01 -7.03
CA ASP A 13 -2.06 -16.56 -6.64
C ASP A 13 -2.01 -16.20 -5.14
N VAL A 14 -3.01 -15.46 -4.67
CA VAL A 14 -3.15 -15.12 -3.25
C VAL A 14 -3.21 -16.40 -2.41
N MET A 15 -4.05 -17.35 -2.78
CA MET A 15 -4.23 -18.62 -2.04
C MET A 15 -2.95 -19.44 -2.02
N ARG A 16 -2.27 -19.59 -3.16
CA ARG A 16 -0.97 -20.29 -3.23
C ARG A 16 0.06 -19.67 -2.29
N ARG A 17 0.14 -18.34 -2.26
CA ARG A 17 1.05 -17.64 -1.35
C ARG A 17 0.68 -17.85 0.11
N ILE A 18 -0.60 -17.70 0.47
CA ILE A 18 -1.05 -17.87 1.87
C ILE A 18 -0.72 -19.29 2.37
N LEU A 19 -0.98 -20.32 1.55
CA LEU A 19 -0.63 -21.69 1.88
C LEU A 19 0.88 -21.85 2.07
N ALA A 20 1.70 -21.32 1.17
CA ALA A 20 3.16 -21.34 1.31
C ALA A 20 3.62 -20.68 2.63
N SER A 21 3.07 -19.52 2.99
CA SER A 21 3.35 -18.84 4.26
C SER A 21 2.92 -19.65 5.48
N ALA A 22 1.80 -20.39 5.40
CA ALA A 22 1.31 -21.26 6.49
C ALA A 22 2.25 -22.46 6.76
N HIS A 23 2.95 -22.95 5.73
CA HIS A 23 3.95 -24.01 5.85
C HIS A 23 5.33 -23.50 6.32
N GLY A 24 5.39 -22.33 6.95
CA GLY A 24 6.63 -21.75 7.49
C GLY A 24 7.54 -21.11 6.44
N GLN A 25 7.11 -21.01 5.18
CA GLN A 25 7.88 -20.37 4.11
C GLN A 25 7.65 -18.86 4.04
N ARG A 26 7.40 -18.20 5.18
CA ARG A 26 7.25 -16.74 5.22
C ARG A 26 8.55 -16.08 4.78
N LYS A 27 8.47 -15.21 3.76
CA LYS A 27 9.63 -14.49 3.21
C LYS A 27 9.46 -12.99 3.45
N ALA A 28 10.58 -12.26 3.42
CA ALA A 28 10.55 -10.81 3.34
C ALA A 28 9.67 -10.39 2.13
N GLY A 29 8.65 -9.57 2.37
CA GLY A 29 7.65 -9.18 1.36
C GLY A 29 6.24 -9.77 1.54
N ASP A 30 5.98 -10.49 2.64
CA ASP A 30 4.63 -11.02 2.93
C ASP A 30 3.58 -9.94 3.24
N ASP A 31 4.02 -8.76 3.70
CA ASP A 31 3.18 -7.59 3.88
C ASP A 31 2.75 -7.06 2.52
N ARG A 32 1.58 -7.50 2.07
CA ARG A 32 1.10 -7.19 0.72
C ARG A 32 -0.38 -6.86 0.73
N ILE A 33 -0.74 -5.86 -0.06
CA ILE A 33 -2.12 -5.55 -0.42
C ILE A 33 -2.29 -5.94 -1.89
N SER A 34 -3.24 -6.83 -2.13
CA SER A 34 -3.50 -7.42 -3.44
C SER A 34 -4.76 -6.83 -4.06
N PHE A 35 -4.68 -6.50 -5.34
CA PHE A 35 -5.80 -6.08 -6.18
C PHE A 35 -6.00 -7.13 -7.26
N GLU A 36 -7.25 -7.49 -7.56
CA GLU A 36 -7.56 -8.48 -8.60
C GLU A 36 -7.17 -7.96 -10.00
N SER A 37 -7.34 -6.66 -10.23
CA SER A 37 -6.98 -6.01 -11.48
C SER A 37 -6.25 -4.68 -11.29
N VAL A 38 -5.58 -4.23 -12.35
CA VAL A 38 -5.00 -2.88 -12.42
C VAL A 38 -6.09 -1.82 -12.27
N SER A 39 -7.29 -2.08 -12.81
CA SER A 39 -8.45 -1.20 -12.71
C SER A 39 -8.94 -1.03 -11.27
N ASP A 40 -8.98 -2.12 -10.49
CA ASP A 40 -9.33 -2.06 -9.06
C ASP A 40 -8.31 -1.24 -8.28
N ARG A 41 -7.02 -1.45 -8.57
CA ARG A 41 -5.95 -0.65 -7.99
C ARG A 41 -6.13 0.83 -8.31
N TRP A 42 -6.43 1.20 -9.55
CA TRP A 42 -6.67 2.60 -9.92
C TRP A 42 -7.94 3.19 -9.31
N ARG A 43 -9.00 2.39 -9.15
CA ARG A 43 -10.24 2.80 -8.47
C ARG A 43 -9.97 3.15 -7.01
N VAL A 44 -9.16 2.34 -6.32
CA VAL A 44 -8.81 2.58 -4.91
C VAL A 44 -7.75 3.66 -4.76
N LEU A 45 -6.66 3.55 -5.51
CA LEU A 45 -5.53 4.48 -5.57
C LEU A 45 -5.71 5.45 -6.72
N ALA A 46 -6.79 6.23 -6.65
CA ALA A 46 -7.01 7.37 -7.54
C ALA A 46 -5.75 8.27 -7.60
N PRO A 47 -5.52 9.03 -8.68
CA PRO A 47 -4.26 9.75 -8.92
C PRO A 47 -3.69 10.48 -7.69
N LYS A 48 -4.52 11.23 -6.97
CA LYS A 48 -4.13 11.96 -5.75
C LYS A 48 -3.68 11.05 -4.60
N ARG A 49 -4.30 9.88 -4.43
CA ARG A 49 -3.87 8.89 -3.42
C ARG A 49 -2.57 8.23 -3.82
N MET A 50 -2.34 8.03 -5.12
CA MET A 50 -1.05 7.51 -5.60
C MET A 50 0.10 8.51 -5.38
N GLU A 51 -0.15 9.82 -5.49
CA GLU A 51 0.83 10.86 -5.13
C GLU A 51 1.29 10.72 -3.67
N ILE A 52 0.33 10.52 -2.75
CA ILE A 52 0.62 10.28 -1.33
C ILE A 52 1.50 9.04 -1.16
N VAL A 53 1.13 7.90 -1.75
CA VAL A 53 1.89 6.65 -1.65
C VAL A 53 3.32 6.83 -2.18
N ARG A 54 3.50 7.53 -3.31
CA ARG A 54 4.83 7.81 -3.87
C ARG A 54 5.70 8.63 -2.92
N VAL A 55 5.13 9.69 -2.32
CA VAL A 55 5.84 10.54 -1.36
C VAL A 55 6.24 9.80 -0.08
N MET A 56 5.42 8.83 0.35
CA MET A 56 5.71 8.00 1.53
C MET A 56 6.74 6.90 1.25
N THR A 57 6.85 6.44 0.00
CA THR A 57 7.69 5.30 -0.36
C THR A 57 9.18 5.61 -0.16
N GLY A 58 9.90 4.72 0.54
CA GLY A 58 11.33 4.88 0.81
C GLY A 58 11.67 5.95 1.85
N THR A 59 10.69 6.72 2.30
CA THR A 59 10.85 7.68 3.39
C THR A 59 10.65 7.00 4.74
N GLY A 60 11.35 7.48 5.76
CA GLY A 60 11.10 7.06 7.15
C GLY A 60 9.71 7.49 7.64
N PRO A 61 9.41 7.35 8.94
CA PRO A 61 8.14 7.80 9.50
C PRO A 61 7.81 9.26 9.15
N LEU A 62 6.60 9.51 8.63
CA LEU A 62 6.12 10.85 8.28
C LEU A 62 4.89 11.21 9.10
N THR A 63 4.78 12.48 9.48
CA THR A 63 3.52 13.01 10.02
C THR A 63 2.53 13.26 8.87
N ILE A 64 1.24 13.26 9.18
CA ILE A 64 0.20 13.53 8.17
C ILE A 64 0.37 14.94 7.56
N ARG A 65 0.79 15.93 8.38
CA ARG A 65 1.08 17.29 7.90
C ARG A 65 2.26 17.33 6.94
N GLU A 66 3.27 16.50 7.18
CA GLU A 66 4.43 16.42 6.29
C GLU A 66 4.06 15.80 4.94
N VAL A 67 3.23 14.75 4.95
CA VAL A 67 2.67 14.19 3.72
C VAL A 67 1.87 15.26 2.96
N ALA A 68 0.96 15.95 3.63
CA ALA A 68 0.12 17.00 3.05
C ALA A 68 0.94 18.13 2.40
N ARG A 69 2.00 18.60 3.08
CA ARG A 69 2.92 19.61 2.56
C ARG A 69 3.64 19.15 1.29
N ARG A 70 4.09 17.90 1.24
CA ARG A 70 4.81 17.33 0.08
C ARG A 70 3.93 17.09 -1.14
N VAL A 71 2.62 16.89 -0.95
CA VAL A 71 1.66 16.74 -2.06
C VAL A 71 0.91 18.02 -2.39
N ASP A 72 1.29 19.16 -1.77
CA ASP A 72 0.62 20.46 -1.93
C ASP A 72 -0.91 20.37 -1.74
N ARG A 73 -1.32 19.79 -0.62
CA ARG A 73 -2.74 19.63 -0.25
C ARG A 73 -3.01 20.15 1.15
N ASP A 74 -4.17 20.77 1.31
CA ASP A 74 -4.72 21.06 2.63
C ASP A 74 -5.08 19.78 3.38
N PHE A 75 -4.71 19.75 4.66
CA PHE A 75 -5.13 18.73 5.60
C PHE A 75 -6.20 19.29 6.53
N LYS A 76 -7.43 18.81 6.40
CA LYS A 76 -8.48 19.05 7.40
C LYS A 76 -8.42 17.93 8.44
N GLY A 77 -8.03 18.27 9.66
CA GLY A 77 -8.11 17.33 10.78
C GLY A 77 -9.56 16.93 11.03
N VAL A 78 -9.80 15.63 11.20
CA VAL A 78 -11.09 15.14 11.70
C VAL A 78 -11.05 15.28 13.22
N PRO A 79 -11.98 16.03 13.85
CA PRO A 79 -12.10 16.07 15.30
C PRO A 79 -12.37 14.65 15.82
N LEU A 80 -11.65 14.26 16.88
CA LEU A 80 -11.81 12.99 17.58
C LEU A 80 -13.20 12.88 18.23
#